data_AF-A0A956LEQ1-F1
#
_entry.id   AF-A0A956LEQ1-F1
#
_cell.length_a   1.000
_cell.length_b   1.000
_cell.length_c   1.000
_cell.angle_alpha   90.00
_cell.angle_beta   90.00
_cell.angle_gamma   90.00
#
_symmetry.space_group_name_H-M   'P 1'
#
loop_
_entity.id
_entity.type
_entity.pdbx_description
1 polymer ?
#
loop_
_entity_poly.entity_id
_entity_poly.type
_entity_poly.pdbx_seq_one_letter_code
_entity_poly.pdbx_strand_id
1 'polypeptide(L)'
;MRLVDEFRDAAAVRSLVAAIESTVTRPWTLMEICGGQTHAILKFGLDQLLPAGVRLVHGPGCPVCVTPIEMIDRALVIAARPEATVCTFGDMLRVPGSREDLLSVKARGGDVRVVYSPLDAVELARARPEREVVLFAVGFETTAPATALAIKTAAAGGVGNFSALVSHVLVPPAMHAILAAPDVQIDAFLAAGHVCTVMGTEGYVALARRHGAPIVVTGFEPVDLL
;
A
#
# COMPACT_ATOMS: atom_id res chain seq x y z
N MET A 1 4.98 16.32 -16.31
CA MET A 1 5.35 16.98 -15.03
C MET A 1 6.82 17.32 -15.15
N ARG A 2 7.23 18.58 -14.95
CA ARG A 2 8.52 19.16 -15.41
C ARG A 2 9.81 18.56 -14.81
N LEU A 3 9.71 17.43 -14.11
CA LEU A 3 10.80 16.70 -13.47
C LEU A 3 10.77 15.18 -13.76
N VAL A 4 9.74 14.65 -14.44
CA VAL A 4 9.58 13.18 -14.65
C VAL A 4 10.38 12.68 -15.85
N ASP A 5 10.59 13.54 -16.85
CA ASP A 5 11.22 13.14 -18.10
C ASP A 5 12.71 12.78 -17.89
N GLU A 6 13.38 13.43 -16.95
CA GLU A 6 14.77 13.15 -16.56
C GLU A 6 14.90 11.77 -15.88
N PHE A 7 13.96 11.41 -14.99
CA PHE A 7 13.96 10.09 -14.33
C PHE A 7 13.45 8.95 -15.23
N ARG A 8 13.04 9.27 -16.47
CA ARG A 8 12.65 8.32 -17.51
C ARG A 8 13.61 8.32 -18.70
N ASP A 9 14.74 9.02 -18.60
CA ASP A 9 15.68 9.14 -19.71
C ASP A 9 16.33 7.78 -20.02
N ALA A 10 16.20 7.36 -21.29
CA ALA A 10 16.67 6.05 -21.72
C ALA A 10 18.20 5.94 -21.73
N ALA A 11 18.93 7.05 -21.91
CA ALA A 11 20.40 7.03 -21.84
C ALA A 11 20.88 6.87 -20.40
N ALA A 12 20.25 7.57 -19.45
CA ALA A 12 20.48 7.40 -18.02
C ALA A 12 20.22 5.97 -17.57
N VAL A 13 19.07 5.39 -17.94
CA VAL A 13 18.73 3.98 -17.65
C VAL A 13 19.79 3.02 -18.16
N ARG A 14 20.22 3.15 -19.43
CA ARG A 14 21.27 2.28 -20.00
C ARG A 14 22.60 2.44 -19.26
N SER A 15 22.96 3.67 -18.89
CA SER A 15 24.18 3.94 -18.13
C SER A 15 24.14 3.30 -16.73
N LEU A 16 22.99 3.37 -16.04
CA LEU A 16 22.82 2.77 -14.72
C LEU A 16 22.86 1.25 -14.78
N VAL A 17 22.18 0.63 -15.76
CA VAL A 17 22.25 -0.82 -15.96
C VAL A 17 23.68 -1.30 -16.19
N ALA A 18 24.46 -0.60 -17.04
CA ALA A 18 25.87 -0.92 -17.25
C ALA A 18 26.72 -0.74 -15.97
N ALA A 19 26.42 0.30 -15.17
CA ALA A 19 27.08 0.49 -13.89
C ALA A 19 26.77 -0.63 -12.89
N ILE A 20 25.50 -1.06 -12.80
CA ILE A 20 25.08 -2.20 -11.98
C ILE A 20 25.81 -3.47 -12.44
N GLU A 21 25.82 -3.76 -13.75
CA GLU A 21 26.53 -4.92 -14.30
C GLU A 21 28.01 -4.94 -13.92
N SER A 22 28.69 -3.79 -13.96
CA SER A 22 30.10 -3.68 -13.55
C SER A 22 30.34 -3.76 -12.04
N THR A 23 29.31 -3.52 -11.22
CA THR A 23 29.41 -3.45 -9.74
C THR A 23 29.02 -4.76 -9.06
N VAL A 24 28.15 -5.56 -9.70
CA VAL A 24 27.64 -6.81 -9.14
C VAL A 24 28.76 -7.85 -9.09
N THR A 25 29.21 -8.17 -7.86
CA THR A 25 30.30 -9.12 -7.60
C THR A 25 29.82 -10.49 -7.13
N ARG A 26 28.53 -10.63 -6.80
CA ARG A 26 27.87 -11.85 -6.33
C ARG A 26 26.38 -11.81 -6.68
N PRO A 27 25.66 -12.93 -6.62
CA PRO A 27 24.19 -12.90 -6.70
C PRO A 27 23.57 -12.05 -5.58
N TRP A 28 22.56 -11.25 -5.93
CA TRP A 28 21.76 -10.42 -5.03
C TRP A 28 20.28 -10.71 -5.22
N THR A 29 19.55 -10.84 -4.11
CA THR A 29 18.09 -10.88 -4.08
C THR A 29 17.57 -9.62 -3.40
N LEU A 30 16.97 -8.72 -4.17
CA LEU A 30 16.44 -7.44 -3.70
C LEU A 30 14.92 -7.51 -3.63
N MET A 31 14.33 -6.94 -2.58
CA MET A 31 12.87 -6.88 -2.44
C MET A 31 12.36 -5.44 -2.40
N GLU A 32 11.39 -5.12 -3.24
CA GLU A 32 10.55 -3.93 -3.05
C GLU A 32 9.31 -4.28 -2.24
N ILE A 33 8.77 -3.30 -1.50
CA ILE A 33 7.53 -3.46 -0.72
C ILE A 33 6.60 -2.29 -1.02
N CYS A 34 6.28 -2.12 -2.30
CA CYS A 34 5.31 -1.16 -2.77
C CYS A 34 4.74 -1.55 -4.13
N GLY A 35 3.42 -1.72 -4.22
CA GLY A 35 2.77 -2.02 -5.50
C GLY A 35 3.06 -0.99 -6.61
N GLY A 36 3.34 0.27 -6.24
CA GLY A 36 3.78 1.29 -7.20
C GLY A 36 5.16 1.01 -7.79
N GLN A 37 6.10 0.51 -6.98
CA GLN A 37 7.43 0.10 -7.42
C GLN A 37 7.33 -1.20 -8.24
N THR A 38 6.54 -2.19 -7.79
CA THR A 38 6.20 -3.38 -8.59
C THR A 38 5.70 -2.98 -9.98
N HIS A 39 4.74 -2.06 -10.03
CA HIS A 39 4.16 -1.59 -11.29
C HIS A 39 5.20 -0.92 -12.18
N ALA A 40 6.06 -0.06 -11.62
CA ALA A 40 7.11 0.61 -12.37
C ALA A 40 8.14 -0.39 -12.94
N ILE A 41 8.63 -1.33 -12.11
CA ILE A 41 9.56 -2.39 -12.52
C ILE A 41 9.02 -3.14 -13.73
N LEU A 42 7.77 -3.63 -13.64
CA LEU A 42 7.15 -4.41 -14.72
C LEU A 42 6.82 -3.57 -15.95
N LYS A 43 6.32 -2.34 -15.75
CA LYS A 43 5.95 -1.44 -16.85
C LYS A 43 7.16 -1.05 -17.70
N PHE A 44 8.31 -0.83 -17.07
CA PHE A 44 9.55 -0.45 -17.75
C PHE A 44 10.46 -1.65 -18.05
N GLY A 45 10.07 -2.87 -17.65
CA GLY A 45 10.83 -4.11 -17.88
C GLY A 45 12.20 -4.10 -17.19
N LEU A 46 12.33 -3.46 -16.03
CA LEU A 46 13.63 -3.30 -15.35
C LEU A 46 14.20 -4.66 -14.90
N ASP A 47 13.33 -5.60 -14.54
CA ASP A 47 13.67 -6.98 -14.22
C ASP A 47 14.34 -7.72 -15.39
N GLN A 48 14.04 -7.34 -16.64
CA GLN A 48 14.65 -7.90 -17.85
C GLN A 48 15.94 -7.19 -18.25
N LEU A 49 16.16 -5.96 -17.77
CA LEU A 49 17.35 -5.17 -18.06
C LEU A 49 18.49 -5.46 -17.08
N LEU A 50 18.18 -5.88 -15.87
CA LEU A 50 19.17 -6.18 -14.84
C LEU A 50 20.03 -7.40 -15.22
N PRO A 51 21.31 -7.42 -14.82
CA PRO A 51 22.19 -8.56 -15.05
C PRO A 51 21.70 -9.79 -14.27
N ALA A 52 22.00 -10.99 -14.77
CA ALA A 52 21.55 -12.26 -14.16
C ALA A 52 21.94 -12.46 -12.68
N GLY A 53 22.94 -11.71 -12.20
CA GLY A 53 23.33 -11.67 -10.78
C GLY A 53 22.39 -10.87 -9.88
N VAL A 54 21.36 -10.19 -10.39
CA VAL A 54 20.40 -9.41 -9.60
C VAL A 54 19.00 -9.94 -9.81
N ARG A 55 18.40 -10.46 -8.75
CA ARG A 55 17.01 -10.93 -8.73
C ARG A 55 16.15 -9.94 -7.96
N LEU A 56 15.07 -9.47 -8.60
CA LEU A 56 14.03 -8.70 -7.92
C LEU A 56 12.94 -9.64 -7.39
N VAL A 57 12.48 -9.39 -6.17
CA VAL A 57 11.38 -10.08 -5.51
C VAL A 57 10.31 -9.06 -5.12
N HIS A 58 9.06 -9.36 -5.43
CA HIS A 58 7.93 -8.50 -5.09
C HIS A 58 7.40 -8.85 -3.71
N GLY A 59 7.57 -7.93 -2.76
CA GLY A 59 7.13 -8.10 -1.39
C GLY A 59 5.63 -7.80 -1.19
N PRO A 60 5.15 -7.84 0.07
CA PRO A 60 3.75 -7.55 0.41
C PRO A 60 3.42 -6.05 0.35
N GLY A 61 3.62 -5.42 -0.82
CA GLY A 61 3.46 -3.98 -1.06
C GLY A 61 2.04 -3.51 -1.40
N CYS A 62 1.03 -4.39 -1.26
CA CYS A 62 -0.36 -4.11 -1.59
C CYS A 62 -1.22 -4.19 -0.32
N PRO A 63 -1.70 -3.07 0.26
CA PRO A 63 -2.43 -3.09 1.53
C PRO A 63 -3.77 -3.84 1.43
N VAL A 64 -4.41 -3.75 0.26
CA VAL A 64 -5.63 -4.51 -0.07
C VAL A 64 -5.39 -6.01 0.01
N CYS A 65 -4.30 -6.48 -0.61
CA CYS A 65 -3.96 -7.88 -0.72
C CYS A 65 -3.59 -8.52 0.63
N VAL A 66 -3.06 -7.71 1.56
CA VAL A 66 -2.68 -8.16 2.92
C VAL A 66 -3.72 -7.84 3.98
N THR A 67 -4.89 -7.34 3.58
CA THR A 67 -5.99 -7.09 4.51
C THR A 67 -6.45 -8.42 5.10
N PRO A 68 -6.49 -8.58 6.44
CA PRO A 68 -6.94 -9.81 7.05
C PRO A 68 -8.36 -10.17 6.64
N ILE A 69 -8.60 -11.44 6.31
CA ILE A 69 -9.93 -11.92 5.91
C ILE A 69 -10.99 -11.61 6.96
N GLU A 70 -10.63 -11.64 8.25
CA GLU A 70 -11.51 -11.28 9.36
C GLU A 70 -12.02 -9.83 9.25
N MET A 71 -11.18 -8.90 8.80
CA MET A 71 -11.57 -7.50 8.63
C MET A 71 -12.52 -7.31 7.45
N ILE A 72 -12.32 -8.09 6.38
CA ILE A 72 -13.24 -8.14 5.25
C ILE A 72 -14.60 -8.70 5.71
N ASP A 73 -14.61 -9.80 6.45
CA ASP A 73 -15.84 -10.40 6.98
C ASP A 73 -16.61 -9.44 7.90
N ARG A 74 -15.92 -8.68 8.74
CA ARG A 74 -16.54 -7.61 9.54
C ARG A 74 -17.19 -6.55 8.65
N ALA A 75 -16.51 -6.11 7.59
CA ALA A 75 -17.08 -5.16 6.63
C ALA A 75 -18.32 -5.71 5.91
N LEU A 76 -18.32 -7.00 5.54
CA LEU A 76 -19.47 -7.68 4.93
C LEU A 76 -20.67 -7.73 5.88
N VAL A 77 -20.44 -8.08 7.15
CA VAL A 77 -21.49 -8.11 8.18
C VAL A 77 -22.10 -6.71 8.39
N ILE A 78 -21.28 -5.65 8.36
CA ILE A 78 -21.76 -4.26 8.45
C ILE A 78 -22.54 -3.88 7.19
N ALA A 79 -22.02 -4.20 5.99
CA ALA A 79 -22.65 -3.87 4.71
C ALA A 79 -24.02 -4.55 4.51
N ALA A 80 -24.25 -5.69 5.19
CA ALA A 80 -25.53 -6.39 5.17
C ALA A 80 -26.60 -5.77 6.09
N ARG A 81 -26.25 -4.80 6.94
CA ARG A 81 -27.21 -4.16 7.85
C ARG A 81 -28.07 -3.14 7.10
N PRO A 82 -29.41 -3.19 7.21
CA PRO A 82 -30.29 -2.29 6.47
C PRO A 82 -30.06 -0.81 6.74
N GLU A 83 -29.59 -0.44 7.93
CA GLU A 83 -29.33 0.92 8.39
C GLU A 83 -27.93 1.45 8.02
N ALA A 84 -27.00 0.58 7.63
CA ALA A 84 -25.60 0.94 7.38
C ALA A 84 -25.33 1.31 5.91
N THR A 85 -24.33 2.16 5.71
CA THR A 85 -23.68 2.41 4.43
C THR A 85 -22.18 2.21 4.57
N VAL A 86 -21.63 1.21 3.89
CA VAL A 86 -20.19 0.94 3.90
C VAL A 86 -19.52 1.70 2.78
N CYS A 87 -18.59 2.60 3.14
CA CYS A 87 -17.71 3.30 2.21
C CYS A 87 -16.39 2.57 2.10
N THR A 88 -15.90 2.31 0.89
CA THR A 88 -14.64 1.60 0.65
C THR A 88 -13.94 2.12 -0.61
N PHE A 89 -12.66 1.76 -0.80
CA PHE A 89 -11.96 2.00 -2.05
C PHE A 89 -12.39 0.98 -3.12
N GLY A 90 -12.27 1.36 -4.40
CA GLY A 90 -12.85 0.58 -5.50
C GLY A 90 -12.22 -0.81 -5.67
N ASP A 91 -10.93 -0.94 -5.36
CA ASP A 91 -10.16 -2.18 -5.37
C ASP A 91 -10.64 -3.19 -4.31
N MET A 92 -11.11 -2.71 -3.16
CA MET A 92 -11.63 -3.55 -2.07
C MET A 92 -12.98 -4.23 -2.39
N LEU A 93 -13.71 -3.79 -3.42
CA LEU A 93 -15.05 -4.31 -3.71
C LEU A 93 -15.06 -5.82 -4.03
N ARG A 94 -14.01 -6.31 -4.67
CA ARG A 94 -13.92 -7.69 -5.19
C ARG A 94 -13.00 -8.58 -4.37
N VAL A 95 -12.51 -8.08 -3.23
CA VAL A 95 -11.62 -8.87 -2.37
C VAL A 95 -12.49 -9.87 -1.61
N PRO A 96 -12.22 -11.18 -1.74
CA PRO A 96 -13.05 -12.19 -1.11
C PRO A 96 -12.86 -12.17 0.41
N GLY A 97 -13.97 -12.15 1.13
CA GLY A 97 -14.03 -12.61 2.52
C GLY A 97 -14.15 -14.13 2.59
N SER A 98 -14.54 -14.66 3.74
CA SER A 98 -14.68 -16.11 3.95
C SER A 98 -15.78 -16.76 3.10
N ARG A 99 -16.78 -15.99 2.64
CA ARG A 99 -17.95 -16.52 1.91
C ARG A 99 -18.30 -15.74 0.64
N GLU A 100 -18.06 -14.43 0.62
CA GLU A 100 -18.44 -13.54 -0.48
C GLU A 100 -17.60 -12.25 -0.45
N ASP A 101 -17.90 -11.30 -1.32
CA ASP A 101 -17.24 -9.99 -1.39
C ASP A 101 -18.25 -8.82 -1.25
N LEU A 102 -17.72 -7.60 -1.09
CA LEU A 102 -18.56 -6.40 -0.90
C LEU A 102 -19.41 -6.09 -2.15
N LEU A 103 -18.95 -6.47 -3.33
CA LEU A 103 -19.70 -6.36 -4.58
C LEU A 103 -20.95 -7.24 -4.56
N SER A 104 -20.85 -8.45 -4.01
CA SER A 104 -21.96 -9.40 -3.87
C SER A 104 -23.00 -8.91 -2.87
N VAL A 105 -22.56 -8.35 -1.74
CA VAL A 105 -23.46 -7.69 -0.77
C VAL A 105 -24.20 -6.52 -1.41
N LYS A 106 -23.47 -5.69 -2.17
CA LYS A 106 -24.07 -4.58 -2.94
C LYS A 106 -25.12 -5.07 -3.94
N ALA A 107 -24.83 -6.13 -4.68
CA ALA A 107 -25.75 -6.70 -5.67
C ALA A 107 -27.06 -7.22 -5.04
N ARG A 108 -27.03 -7.62 -3.76
CA ARG A 108 -28.21 -8.08 -3.00
C ARG A 108 -28.95 -6.95 -2.27
N GLY A 109 -28.57 -5.69 -2.48
CA GLY A 109 -29.24 -4.52 -1.92
C GLY A 109 -28.57 -3.89 -0.71
N GLY A 110 -27.41 -4.39 -0.27
CA GLY A 110 -26.58 -3.70 0.72
C GLY A 110 -26.05 -2.37 0.17
N ASP A 111 -25.94 -1.35 1.02
CA ASP A 111 -25.48 -0.02 0.59
C ASP A 111 -23.95 0.08 0.71
N VAL A 112 -23.27 -0.20 -0.40
CA VAL A 112 -21.80 -0.11 -0.51
C VAL A 112 -21.43 0.99 -1.51
N ARG A 113 -20.66 1.98 -1.04
CA ARG A 113 -20.24 3.16 -1.80
C ARG A 113 -18.73 3.14 -2.01
N VAL A 114 -18.32 3.43 -3.24
CA VAL A 114 -16.91 3.67 -3.55
C VAL A 114 -16.60 5.11 -3.23
N VAL A 115 -15.53 5.34 -2.48
CA VAL A 115 -15.00 6.67 -2.17
C VAL A 115 -13.59 6.81 -2.71
N TYR A 116 -13.19 8.03 -3.03
CA TYR A 116 -11.80 8.34 -3.43
C TYR A 116 -11.03 8.95 -2.26
N SER A 117 -11.73 9.55 -1.30
CA SER A 117 -11.17 10.08 -0.07
C SER A 117 -11.97 9.62 1.16
N PRO A 118 -11.32 9.36 2.30
CA PRO A 118 -12.01 9.21 3.59
C PRO A 118 -12.96 10.36 3.93
N LEU A 119 -12.70 11.58 3.45
CA LEU A 119 -13.58 12.75 3.66
C LEU A 119 -14.91 12.62 2.92
N ASP A 120 -14.97 11.92 1.79
CA ASP A 120 -16.22 11.69 1.06
C ASP A 120 -17.23 10.92 1.93
N ALA A 121 -16.74 10.00 2.76
CA ALA A 121 -17.56 9.26 3.71
C ALA A 121 -18.09 10.16 4.85
N VAL A 122 -17.32 11.16 5.28
CA VAL A 122 -17.77 12.16 6.26
C VAL A 122 -18.87 13.04 5.69
N GLU A 123 -18.70 13.52 4.45
CA GLU A 123 -19.73 14.32 3.78
C GLU A 123 -21.00 13.49 3.52
N LEU A 124 -20.85 12.20 3.18
CA LEU A 124 -21.98 11.29 3.07
C LEU A 124 -22.73 11.13 4.40
N ALA A 125 -22.00 10.97 5.51
CA ALA A 125 -22.58 10.86 6.85
C ALA A 125 -23.39 12.11 7.23
N ARG A 126 -22.87 13.31 6.91
CA ARG A 126 -23.59 14.58 7.10
C ARG A 126 -24.86 14.68 6.26
N ALA A 127 -24.78 14.25 5.00
CA ALA A 127 -25.90 14.31 4.07
C ALA A 127 -27.00 13.28 4.39
N ARG A 128 -26.66 12.22 5.14
CA ARG A 128 -27.54 11.08 5.44
C ARG A 128 -27.56 10.77 6.95
N PRO A 129 -28.08 11.67 7.79
CA PRO A 129 -28.06 11.53 9.25
C PRO A 129 -28.87 10.32 9.75
N GLU A 130 -29.74 9.75 8.91
CA GLU A 130 -30.53 8.56 9.22
C GLU A 130 -29.78 7.23 9.02
N ARG A 131 -28.53 7.28 8.52
CA ARG A 131 -27.71 6.12 8.16
C ARG A 131 -26.46 6.05 9.03
N GLU A 132 -26.03 4.85 9.37
CA GLU A 132 -24.70 4.61 9.95
C GLU A 132 -23.69 4.50 8.81
N VAL A 133 -22.82 5.50 8.63
CA VAL A 133 -21.81 5.50 7.58
C VAL A 133 -20.49 4.97 8.13
N VAL A 134 -20.04 3.84 7.59
CA VAL A 134 -18.82 3.17 8.03
C VAL A 134 -17.79 3.18 6.91
N LEU A 135 -16.66 3.86 7.15
CA LEU A 135 -15.50 3.78 6.26
C LEU A 135 -14.72 2.50 6.56
N PHE A 136 -14.57 1.61 5.58
CA PHE A 136 -13.62 0.50 5.64
C PHE A 136 -12.23 1.03 5.25
N ALA A 137 -11.45 1.43 6.24
CA ALA A 137 -10.17 2.09 6.06
C ALA A 137 -9.03 1.06 5.94
N VAL A 138 -8.67 0.74 4.70
CA VAL A 138 -7.54 -0.13 4.34
C VAL A 138 -6.40 0.72 3.81
N GLY A 139 -5.17 0.34 4.15
CA GLY A 139 -3.98 0.98 3.57
C GLY A 139 -2.76 0.94 4.47
N PHE A 140 -1.64 1.44 3.97
CA PHE A 140 -0.41 1.59 4.74
C PHE A 140 -0.32 2.98 5.39
N GLU A 141 0.87 3.33 5.89
CA GLU A 141 1.19 4.62 6.50
C GLU A 141 0.80 5.80 5.59
N THR A 142 0.83 5.63 4.26
CA THR A 142 0.44 6.66 3.28
C THR A 142 -1.03 7.05 3.35
N THR A 143 -1.89 6.13 3.77
CA THR A 143 -3.35 6.33 3.80
C THR A 143 -3.86 6.71 5.19
N ALA A 144 -3.15 6.31 6.24
CA ALA A 144 -3.54 6.54 7.63
C ALA A 144 -3.77 8.03 7.97
N PRO A 145 -2.98 9.01 7.46
CA PRO A 145 -3.23 10.43 7.70
C PRO A 145 -4.58 10.91 7.18
N ALA A 146 -5.02 10.44 6.00
CA ALA A 146 -6.31 10.84 5.44
C ALA A 146 -7.48 10.25 6.26
N THR A 147 -7.36 9.00 6.71
CA THR A 147 -8.31 8.39 7.65
C THR A 147 -8.39 9.17 8.96
N ALA A 148 -7.23 9.52 9.54
CA ALA A 148 -7.17 10.31 10.77
C ALA A 148 -7.80 11.71 10.60
N LEU A 149 -7.56 12.35 9.46
CA LEU A 149 -8.19 13.63 9.11
C LEU A 149 -9.71 13.51 9.02
N ALA A 150 -10.23 12.45 8.40
CA ALA A 150 -11.67 12.20 8.32
C ALA A 150 -12.30 12.02 9.71
N ILE A 151 -11.69 11.22 10.58
CA ILE A 151 -12.14 11.03 11.97
C ILE A 151 -12.14 12.37 12.72
N LYS A 152 -11.06 13.15 12.61
CA LYS A 152 -10.97 14.48 13.25
C LYS A 152 -12.02 15.45 12.71
N THR A 153 -12.29 15.41 11.41
CA THR A 153 -13.27 16.28 10.73
C THR A 153 -14.70 15.92 11.12
N ALA A 154 -15.02 14.63 11.21
CA ALA A 154 -16.30 14.15 11.71
C ALA A 154 -16.53 14.61 13.16
N ALA A 155 -15.53 14.41 14.03
CA ALA A 155 -15.60 14.83 15.43
C ALA A 155 -15.78 16.35 15.59
N ALA A 156 -14.97 17.15 14.88
CA ALA A 156 -15.07 18.61 14.94
C ALA A 156 -16.40 19.15 14.37
N GLY A 157 -16.99 18.44 13.40
CA GLY A 157 -18.27 18.79 12.80
C GLY A 157 -19.49 18.19 13.51
N GLY A 158 -19.32 17.48 14.62
CA GLY A 158 -20.44 16.84 15.34
C GLY A 158 -21.15 15.72 14.54
N VAL A 159 -20.45 15.06 13.61
CA VAL A 159 -21.01 14.01 12.76
C VAL A 159 -21.02 12.68 13.52
N GLY A 160 -22.11 12.44 14.26
CA GLY A 160 -22.21 11.31 15.20
C GLY A 160 -22.46 9.93 14.57
N ASN A 161 -22.87 9.88 13.30
CA ASN A 161 -23.18 8.67 12.54
C ASN A 161 -22.05 8.22 11.61
N PHE A 162 -20.83 8.72 11.82
CA PHE A 162 -19.64 8.32 11.09
C PHE A 162 -18.74 7.42 11.94
N SER A 163 -18.41 6.24 11.40
CA SER A 163 -17.48 5.30 12.02
C SER A 163 -16.40 4.86 11.02
N ALA A 164 -15.26 4.38 11.52
CA ALA A 164 -14.21 3.81 10.70
C ALA A 164 -13.87 2.39 11.18
N LEU A 165 -13.98 1.41 10.29
CA LEU A 165 -13.42 0.07 10.46
C LEU A 165 -11.98 0.10 9.95
N VAL A 166 -11.02 0.27 10.88
CA VAL A 166 -9.61 0.50 10.54
C VAL A 166 -8.87 -0.84 10.39
N SER A 167 -8.28 -1.05 9.20
CA SER A 167 -7.39 -2.18 8.89
C SER A 167 -6.08 -1.68 8.28
N HIS A 168 -5.48 -0.63 8.87
CA HIS A 168 -4.18 -0.14 8.44
C HIS A 168 -3.06 -1.10 8.85
N VAL A 169 -2.06 -1.25 7.98
CA VAL A 169 -0.91 -2.14 8.16
C VAL A 169 0.37 -1.32 8.10
N LEU A 170 1.41 -1.74 8.83
CA LEU A 170 2.71 -1.08 8.86
C LEU A 170 3.73 -1.86 8.03
N VAL A 171 4.51 -1.15 7.21
CA VAL A 171 5.53 -1.72 6.32
C VAL A 171 6.78 -2.18 7.09
N PRO A 172 7.39 -1.39 7.99
CA PRO A 172 8.60 -1.84 8.70
C PRO A 172 8.42 -3.12 9.54
N PRO A 173 7.29 -3.34 10.25
CA PRO A 173 7.03 -4.61 10.91
C PRO A 173 6.93 -5.79 9.94
N ALA A 174 6.35 -5.60 8.75
CA ALA A 174 6.33 -6.64 7.72
C ALA A 174 7.75 -6.97 7.22
N MET A 175 8.59 -5.95 7.00
CA MET A 175 10.01 -6.13 6.68
C MET A 175 10.75 -6.90 7.77
N HIS A 176 10.51 -6.56 9.03
CA HIS A 176 11.11 -7.27 10.15
C HIS A 176 10.74 -8.75 10.12
N ALA A 177 9.47 -9.09 9.90
CA ALA A 177 9.00 -10.46 9.86
C ALA A 177 9.69 -11.25 8.73
N ILE A 178 9.84 -10.64 7.55
CA ILE A 178 10.54 -11.21 6.39
C ILE A 178 12.03 -11.46 6.72
N LEU A 179 12.72 -10.46 7.28
CA LEU A 179 14.14 -10.56 7.65
C LEU A 179 14.41 -11.53 8.80
N ALA A 180 13.44 -11.74 9.70
CA ALA A 180 13.56 -12.66 10.82
C ALA A 180 13.19 -14.12 10.46
N ALA A 181 12.61 -14.35 9.28
CA ALA A 181 12.22 -15.68 8.85
C ALA A 181 13.44 -16.48 8.39
N PRO A 182 13.69 -17.69 8.94
CA PRO A 182 14.92 -18.44 8.70
C PRO A 182 15.06 -18.98 7.27
N ASP A 183 13.94 -19.10 6.56
CA ASP A 183 13.80 -19.64 5.21
C ASP A 183 13.75 -18.56 4.12
N VAL A 184 13.77 -17.28 4.51
CA VAL A 184 13.66 -16.17 3.58
C VAL A 184 15.03 -15.61 3.24
N GLN A 185 15.42 -15.72 1.97
CA GLN A 185 16.67 -15.19 1.45
C GLN A 185 16.44 -13.86 0.71
N ILE A 186 16.52 -12.75 1.46
CA ILE A 186 16.50 -11.38 0.92
C ILE A 186 17.77 -10.67 1.38
N ASP A 187 18.54 -10.13 0.43
CA ASP A 187 19.81 -9.45 0.71
C ASP A 187 19.60 -7.96 1.07
N ALA A 188 18.62 -7.30 0.44
CA ALA A 188 18.38 -5.86 0.63
C ALA A 188 16.96 -5.47 0.18
N PHE A 189 16.54 -4.25 0.55
CA PHE A 189 15.22 -3.73 0.23
C PHE A 189 15.24 -2.40 -0.51
N LEU A 190 14.26 -2.23 -1.39
CA LEU A 190 13.83 -0.94 -1.91
C LEU A 190 12.62 -0.47 -1.07
N ALA A 191 12.84 0.55 -0.24
CA ALA A 191 11.79 1.12 0.59
C ALA A 191 10.94 2.10 -0.21
N ALA A 192 9.63 2.08 0.06
CA ALA A 192 8.66 2.90 -0.63
C ALA A 192 8.83 4.38 -0.28
N GLY A 193 9.16 5.22 -1.26
CA GLY A 193 9.30 6.66 -1.07
C GLY A 193 8.07 7.30 -0.44
N HIS A 194 6.86 6.97 -0.91
CA HIS A 194 5.62 7.52 -0.34
C HIS A 194 5.44 7.19 1.15
N VAL A 195 5.78 5.98 1.60
CA VAL A 195 5.71 5.61 3.02
C VAL A 195 6.72 6.43 3.81
N CYS A 196 7.96 6.52 3.33
CA CYS A 196 9.02 7.30 3.95
C CYS A 196 8.70 8.81 4.00
N THR A 197 7.93 9.35 3.05
CA THR A 197 7.44 10.74 3.11
C THR A 197 6.54 10.99 4.33
N VAL A 198 5.76 9.98 4.76
CA VAL A 198 4.87 10.11 5.92
C VAL A 198 5.62 9.87 7.22
N MET A 199 6.40 8.79 7.28
CA MET A 199 6.97 8.30 8.54
C MET A 199 8.45 8.66 8.75
N GLY A 200 9.10 9.26 7.76
CA GLY A 200 10.56 9.41 7.73
C GLY A 200 11.29 8.07 7.52
N THR A 201 12.58 8.04 7.85
CA THR A 201 13.45 6.87 7.63
C THR A 201 13.91 6.17 8.90
N GLU A 202 13.57 6.70 10.08
CA GLU A 202 14.10 6.22 11.37
C GLU A 202 13.84 4.73 11.61
N GLY A 203 12.62 4.25 11.33
CA GLY A 203 12.27 2.84 11.44
C GLY A 203 13.09 1.92 10.54
N TYR A 204 13.44 2.39 9.34
CA TYR A 204 14.28 1.64 8.39
C TYR A 204 15.75 1.60 8.83
N VAL A 205 16.28 2.69 9.40
CA VAL A 205 17.64 2.72 9.96
C VAL A 205 17.81 1.69 11.08
N ALA A 206 16.81 1.58 11.96
CA ALA A 206 16.81 0.59 13.03
C ALA A 206 16.80 -0.85 12.48
N LEU A 207 15.98 -1.13 11.45
CA LEU A 207 15.93 -2.43 10.80
C LEU A 207 17.24 -2.81 10.11
N ALA A 208 17.82 -1.87 9.34
CA ALA A 208 19.09 -2.08 8.66
C ALA A 208 20.21 -2.42 9.65
N ARG A 209 20.29 -1.69 10.78
CA ARG A 209 21.27 -1.98 11.84
C ARG A 209 21.04 -3.33 12.50
N ARG A 210 19.78 -3.70 12.74
CA ARG A 210 19.42 -4.93 13.44
C ARG A 210 19.72 -6.19 12.63
N HIS A 211 19.43 -6.15 11.33
CA HIS A 211 19.52 -7.32 10.44
C HIS A 211 20.74 -7.29 9.52
N GLY A 212 21.48 -6.18 9.48
CA GLY A 212 22.61 -6.00 8.57
C GLY A 212 22.20 -5.90 7.09
N ALA A 213 20.91 -5.75 6.80
CA ALA A 213 20.37 -5.68 5.46
C ALA A 213 20.31 -4.21 4.97
N PRO A 214 20.92 -3.87 3.83
CA PRO A 214 20.78 -2.55 3.22
C PRO A 214 19.32 -2.25 2.86
N ILE A 215 18.90 -1.01 3.09
CA ILE A 215 17.57 -0.51 2.72
C ILE A 215 17.77 0.83 2.02
N VAL A 216 17.32 0.93 0.77
CA VAL A 216 17.42 2.14 -0.05
C VAL A 216 16.02 2.69 -0.27
N VAL A 217 15.79 3.95 0.11
CA VAL A 217 14.54 4.63 -0.20
C VAL A 217 14.58 5.07 -1.65
N THR A 218 13.57 4.67 -2.43
CA THR A 218 13.50 5.00 -3.85
C THR A 218 12.17 5.66 -4.20
N GLY A 219 12.16 6.32 -5.37
CA GLY A 219 10.96 6.81 -6.03
C GLY A 219 10.23 5.69 -6.79
N PHE A 220 9.63 6.08 -7.91
CA PHE A 220 8.74 5.22 -8.70
C PHE A 220 9.05 5.27 -10.21
N GLU A 221 10.10 5.99 -10.59
CA GLU A 221 10.57 6.10 -11.97
C GLU A 221 11.77 5.18 -12.20
N PRO A 222 12.08 4.78 -13.44
CA PRO A 222 13.08 3.76 -13.69
C PRO A 222 14.49 4.17 -13.25
N VAL A 223 14.85 5.45 -13.36
CA VAL A 223 16.12 5.98 -12.83
C VAL A 223 16.14 5.99 -11.29
N ASP A 224 14.99 6.13 -10.62
CA ASP A 224 14.95 6.07 -9.16
C ASP A 224 15.19 4.64 -8.62
N LEU A 225 14.82 3.64 -9.42
CA LEU A 225 14.81 2.23 -9.04
C LEU A 225 16.12 1.50 -9.37
N LEU A 226 16.89 2.00 -10.34
CA LEU A 226 18.18 1.48 -10.77
C LEU A 226 19.33 2.16 -10.00
#